data_AF-A0A1H0S743-F1
#
_entry.id   AF-A0A1H0S743-F1
#
_cell.length_a   1.000
_cell.length_b   1.000
_cell.length_c   1.000
_cell.angle_alpha   90.00
_cell.angle_beta   90.00
_cell.angle_gamma   90.00
#
_symmetry.space_group_name_H-M   'P 1'
#
loop_
_entity.id
_entity.type
_entity.pdbx_description
1 polymer ?
#
loop_
_entity_poly.entity_id
_entity_poly.type
_entity_poly.pdbx_seq_one_letter_code
_entity_poly.pdbx_strand_id
1 'polypeptide(L)'
;MKFDTPAAANPIDQLQVVGQPVHRIDGLLKTTGTAPYAHERHDVAPNAAYGVVVGSAIRPGAAKAPGGWGWAWQQPTAARPS
;
A
#
# COMPACT_ATOMS: atom_id res chain seq x y z
N MET A 1 -19.71 15.31 15.94
CA MET A 1 -20.86 15.75 16.76
C MET A 1 -20.50 15.56 18.22
N LYS A 2 -21.02 16.39 19.13
CA LYS A 2 -20.80 16.27 20.57
C LYS A 2 -22.12 15.83 21.22
N PHE A 3 -22.06 14.79 22.05
CA PHE A 3 -23.21 14.13 22.70
C PHE A 3 -23.01 14.15 24.22
N ASP A 4 -23.31 15.28 24.83
CA ASP A 4 -23.13 15.59 26.25
C ASP A 4 -24.43 15.55 27.06
N THR A 5 -25.59 15.45 26.41
CA THR A 5 -26.90 15.27 27.05
C THR A 5 -27.51 13.90 26.72
N PRO A 6 -28.35 13.33 27.61
CA PRO A 6 -29.07 12.09 27.32
C PRO A 6 -29.87 12.19 26.02
N ALA A 7 -29.90 11.10 25.25
CA ALA A 7 -30.65 11.02 24.01
C ALA A 7 -32.17 11.08 24.29
N ALA A 8 -32.86 12.03 23.66
CA ALA A 8 -34.32 12.04 23.58
C ALA A 8 -34.80 11.05 22.50
N ALA A 9 -36.13 10.97 22.27
CA ALA A 9 -36.68 10.14 21.20
C ALA A 9 -36.07 10.53 19.85
N ASN A 10 -35.48 9.56 19.16
CA ASN A 10 -34.72 9.74 17.93
C ASN A 10 -35.31 8.89 16.79
N PRO A 11 -35.05 9.24 15.52
CA PRO A 11 -35.54 8.45 14.38
C PRO A 11 -35.10 6.98 14.38
N ILE A 12 -34.00 6.64 15.06
CA ILE A 12 -33.49 5.27 15.18
C ILE A 12 -34.42 4.39 16.02
N ASP A 13 -35.18 4.97 16.96
CA ASP A 13 -36.10 4.26 17.84
C ASP A 13 -37.29 3.65 17.08
N GLN A 14 -37.49 4.03 15.81
CA GLN A 14 -38.50 3.46 14.93
C GLN A 14 -38.14 2.05 14.44
N LEU A 15 -36.88 1.61 14.61
CA LEU A 15 -36.37 0.27 14.28
C LEU A 15 -36.70 -0.22 12.86
N GLN A 16 -36.90 0.71 11.92
CA GLN A 16 -37.28 0.40 10.54
C GLN A 16 -36.18 -0.34 9.77
N VAL A 17 -34.91 0.00 10.06
CA VAL A 17 -33.72 -0.59 9.40
C VAL A 17 -32.67 -0.95 10.44
N VAL A 18 -32.36 0.01 11.33
CA VAL A 18 -31.42 -0.23 12.44
C VAL A 18 -32.05 -1.23 13.42
N GLY A 19 -31.31 -2.30 13.74
CA GLY A 19 -31.78 -3.40 14.60
C GLY A 19 -32.38 -4.60 13.85
N GLN A 20 -32.60 -4.50 12.54
CA GLN A 20 -33.09 -5.61 11.72
C GLN A 20 -31.92 -6.44 11.15
N PRO A 21 -32.06 -7.78 10.99
CA PRO A 21 -31.03 -8.64 10.41
C PRO A 21 -31.01 -8.50 8.88
N VAL A 22 -30.47 -7.39 8.39
CA VAL A 22 -30.33 -7.12 6.96
C VAL A 22 -29.10 -7.79 6.39
N HIS A 23 -29.17 -8.18 5.12
CA HIS A 23 -28.01 -8.70 4.41
C HIS A 23 -26.88 -7.66 4.35
N ARG A 24 -25.64 -8.14 4.44
CA ARG A 24 -24.47 -7.30 4.23
C ARG A 24 -24.47 -6.77 2.80
N ILE A 25 -24.37 -5.45 2.65
CA ILE A 25 -24.30 -4.79 1.33
C ILE A 25 -23.14 -5.30 0.48
N ASP A 26 -22.02 -5.66 1.13
CA ASP A 26 -20.81 -6.19 0.51
C ASP A 26 -20.79 -7.72 0.43
N GLY A 27 -21.84 -8.38 0.93
CA GLY A 27 -21.91 -9.83 1.09
C GLY A 27 -21.75 -10.58 -0.22
N LEU A 28 -22.54 -10.19 -1.24
CA LEU A 28 -22.49 -10.82 -2.56
C LEU A 28 -21.09 -10.72 -3.16
N LEU A 29 -20.50 -9.52 -3.17
CA LEU A 29 -19.17 -9.29 -3.75
C LEU A 29 -18.10 -10.15 -3.06
N LYS A 30 -18.19 -10.29 -1.73
CA LYS A 30 -17.25 -11.09 -0.93
C LYS A 30 -17.43 -12.59 -1.12
N THR A 31 -18.64 -13.09 -1.40
CA THR A 31 -18.91 -14.52 -1.56
C THR A 31 -18.79 -15.01 -3.01
N THR A 32 -18.89 -14.12 -4.00
CA THR A 32 -18.76 -14.48 -5.42
C THR A 32 -17.41 -14.15 -6.03
N GLY A 33 -16.43 -13.71 -5.23
CA GLY A 33 -15.08 -13.39 -5.70
C GLY A 33 -15.01 -12.14 -6.59
N THR A 34 -15.99 -11.24 -6.47
CA THR A 34 -16.06 -9.99 -7.25
C THR A 34 -15.77 -8.75 -6.41
N ALA A 35 -15.33 -8.93 -5.16
CA ALA A 35 -14.73 -7.88 -4.33
C ALA A 35 -13.21 -7.83 -4.57
N PRO A 36 -12.71 -6.96 -5.47
CA PRO A 36 -11.28 -6.92 -5.80
C PRO A 36 -10.43 -6.39 -4.63
N TYR A 37 -9.48 -7.21 -4.20
CA TYR A 37 -8.45 -6.82 -3.23
C TYR A 37 -7.23 -6.21 -3.94
N ALA A 38 -6.30 -5.63 -3.17
CA ALA A 38 -5.20 -4.81 -3.70
C ALA A 38 -4.39 -5.46 -4.84
N HIS A 39 -4.20 -6.78 -4.80
CA HIS A 39 -3.44 -7.51 -5.82
C HIS A 39 -4.25 -7.81 -7.11
N GLU A 40 -5.58 -7.77 -7.05
CA GLU A 40 -6.47 -8.19 -8.13
C GLU A 40 -6.94 -7.00 -9.00
N ARG A 41 -6.41 -5.79 -8.71
CA ARG A 41 -6.73 -4.52 -9.39
C ARG A 41 -6.08 -4.39 -10.77
N HIS A 42 -6.30 -5.37 -11.63
CA HIS A 42 -5.81 -5.38 -13.01
C HIS A 42 -6.52 -4.36 -13.92
N ASP A 43 -7.68 -3.86 -13.46
CA ASP A 43 -8.46 -2.80 -14.10
C ASP A 43 -7.77 -1.43 -14.09
N VAL A 44 -6.92 -1.16 -13.10
CA VAL A 44 -6.24 0.14 -12.94
C VAL A 44 -4.91 0.21 -13.69
N ALA A 45 -4.20 -0.91 -13.80
CA ALA A 45 -2.90 -0.99 -14.48
C ALA A 45 -2.72 -2.37 -15.17
N PRO A 46 -3.12 -2.52 -16.45
CA PRO A 46 -3.15 -3.81 -17.15
C PRO A 46 -1.78 -4.51 -17.30
N ASN A 47 -0.67 -3.81 -17.10
CA ASN A 47 0.71 -4.31 -17.20
C ASN A 47 1.53 -3.99 -15.94
N ALA A 48 0.91 -4.00 -14.76
CA ALA A 48 1.62 -3.76 -13.51
C ALA A 48 2.75 -4.80 -13.32
N ALA A 49 3.97 -4.31 -13.04
CA ALA A 49 5.10 -5.17 -12.75
C ALA A 49 4.98 -5.81 -11.35
N TYR A 50 5.52 -7.02 -11.20
CA TYR A 50 5.55 -7.75 -9.93
C TYR A 50 6.86 -7.51 -9.19
N GLY A 51 6.80 -6.86 -8.04
CA GLY A 51 7.94 -6.66 -7.14
C GLY A 51 7.88 -7.62 -5.94
N VAL A 52 9.04 -8.14 -5.54
CA VAL A 52 9.19 -8.89 -4.28
C VAL A 52 10.00 -8.07 -3.29
N VAL A 53 9.50 -7.98 -2.05
CA VAL A 53 10.23 -7.31 -0.97
C VAL A 53 11.31 -8.26 -0.44
N VAL A 54 12.57 -7.82 -0.45
CA VAL A 54 13.67 -8.52 0.21
C VAL A 54 13.97 -7.82 1.53
N GLY A 55 13.63 -8.48 2.63
CA GLY A 55 13.90 -7.97 3.98
C GLY A 55 15.39 -8.04 4.36
N SER A 56 15.83 -7.13 5.23
CA SER A 56 17.19 -7.18 5.78
C SER A 56 17.30 -8.29 6.83
N ALA A 57 18.26 -9.20 6.66
CA ALA A 57 18.61 -10.19 7.69
C ALA A 57 19.51 -9.61 8.80
N ILE A 58 20.00 -8.38 8.62
CA ILE A 58 20.93 -7.73 9.53
C ILE A 58 20.31 -6.47 10.14
N ARG A 59 20.78 -6.12 11.35
CA ARG A 59 20.37 -4.90 12.05
C ARG A 59 20.66 -3.66 11.19
N PRO A 60 19.82 -2.60 11.28
CA PRO A 60 20.14 -1.30 10.69
C PRO A 60 21.59 -0.85 10.96
N GLY A 61 22.27 -0.37 9.92
CA GLY A 61 23.65 0.13 9.99
C GLY A 61 24.75 -0.89 9.69
N ALA A 62 24.44 -2.17 9.51
CA ALA A 62 25.44 -3.23 9.31
C ALA A 62 25.70 -3.61 7.82
N ALA A 63 25.10 -2.92 6.85
CA ALA A 63 25.23 -3.26 5.44
C ALA A 63 26.51 -2.64 4.83
N LYS A 64 27.40 -3.47 4.28
CA LYS A 64 28.51 -3.01 3.44
C LYS A 64 27.96 -2.75 2.03
N ALA A 65 28.25 -1.58 1.45
CA ALA A 65 27.77 -1.23 0.12
C ALA A 65 28.17 -2.33 -0.89
N PRO A 66 27.24 -2.81 -1.74
CA PRO A 66 27.62 -3.69 -2.85
C PRO A 66 28.61 -2.93 -3.72
N GLY A 67 29.78 -3.53 -3.94
CA GLY A 67 30.91 -2.91 -4.62
C GLY A 67 30.51 -2.34 -5.97
N GLY A 68 30.50 -1.00 -6.04
CA GLY A 68 30.26 -0.26 -7.27
C GLY A 68 31.47 -0.40 -8.20
N TRP A 69 31.17 -0.76 -9.44
CA TRP A 69 32.06 -0.80 -10.58
C TRP A 69 32.96 0.44 -10.62
N GLY A 70 34.27 0.21 -10.69
CA GLY A 70 35.30 1.25 -10.69
C GLY A 70 35.20 2.14 -11.92
N TRP A 71 34.76 3.38 -11.72
CA TRP A 71 35.02 4.47 -12.64
C TRP A 71 36.40 5.03 -12.32
N ALA A 72 37.43 4.47 -12.96
CA ALA A 72 38.76 5.07 -12.96
C ALA A 72 38.76 6.27 -13.93
N TRP A 73 38.77 7.49 -13.38
CA TRP A 73 39.08 8.68 -14.17
C TRP A 73 40.56 8.64 -14.56
N GLN A 74 40.84 8.26 -15.81
CA GLN A 74 42.17 8.37 -16.42
C GLN A 74 42.44 9.85 -16.70
N GLN A 75 43.36 10.47 -15.96
CA GLN A 75 43.87 11.79 -16.30
C GLN A 75 44.82 11.65 -17.50
N PRO A 76 44.61 12.35 -18.63
CA PRO A 76 45.61 12.42 -19.67
C PRO A 76 46.75 13.30 -19.18
N THR A 77 47.94 12.73 -19.03
CA THR A 77 49.19 13.46 -18.86
C THR A 77 49.41 14.32 -20.11
N ALA A 78 49.19 15.62 -19.99
CA ALA A 78 49.52 16.57 -21.04
C ALA A 78 51.04 16.60 -21.23
N ALA A 79 51.51 16.07 -22.35
CA ALA A 79 52.87 16.28 -22.84
C ALA A 79 53.06 17.78 -23.13
N ARG A 80 54.03 18.41 -22.44
CA ARG A 80 54.57 19.74 -22.78
C ARG A 80 55.70 19.54 -23.78
N PRO A 81 55.65 20.07 -25.01
CA PRO A 81 56.85 20.31 -25.79
C PRO A 81 57.44 21.69 -25.44
N SER A 82 58.76 21.69 -25.31
CA SER A 82 59.70 22.82 -25.33
C SER A 82 59.67 23.59 -26.64
#